data_AF-A0AAV1DD11-F1
#
_entry.id   AF-A0AAV1DD11-F1
#
_cell.length_a   1.000
_cell.length_b   1.000
_cell.length_c   1.000
_cell.angle_alpha   90.00
_cell.angle_beta   90.00
_cell.angle_gamma   90.00
#
_symmetry.space_group_name_H-M   'P 1'
#
loop_
_entity.id
_entity.type
_entity.pdbx_description
1 polymer ?
#
loop_
_entity_poly.entity_id
_entity_poly.type
_entity_poly.pdbx_seq_one_letter_code
_entity_poly.pdbx_strand_id
1 'polypeptide(L)'
;MASSILRFRKLCFVEPVKWSSSLGSESCQKQKNEEKQTYDAFKEQEKENPKGKRQKKQPKEWRCMDNCCRTIGYICTTWWLLLFLVNCLPANLPGLSVPEPPGARLKREGLTALHPVVLVPGIVTGGLELWEGKPCSEGLFRKRLWGGSFTEIFKRPLCWLEHLSLDNETGLDPPGIRVRAVPGLVAADYFAPGYFVWAILIENLAKIGYESKNMYMAAYDWRLSFQNTEVRDQALSRLKSKIELMYLTNGRRKVVVVPHSMGVIYFLHFLKWVETPTPMGGGGGPDWCNKHIKAVMNIGPAFLGVPKTVGNLLSAESKDVALVRAMAPVLLDSKTLGLQTLEHAMRVCRTWDSVVSLLPKGGDAIWGNLDWSPEEGHICDSFKERRTQSSSVDKKGNYTDDRGVIHLKEASKYGRIISFGKEASEVPSSHLSTLASKVGLHNTANISCGKVWTEYDEMSPESISKVVEKKAYTATTLADLLRLVAPKMMQRAEAHFSHGIAENLDDPKYNHYKYWSNPLETK
;
A
#
# COMPACT_ATOMS: atom_id res chain seq x y z
N MET A 1 -9.55 -5.61 22.17
CA MET A 1 -10.43 -6.65 21.59
C MET A 1 -10.09 -7.02 20.15
N ALA A 2 -9.91 -6.08 19.21
CA ALA A 2 -9.64 -6.41 17.79
C ALA A 2 -8.24 -7.01 17.49
N SER A 3 -7.22 -6.71 18.31
CA SER A 3 -5.82 -7.12 18.07
C SER A 3 -5.57 -8.62 18.25
N SER A 4 -6.23 -9.27 19.22
CA SER A 4 -6.06 -10.71 19.48
C SER A 4 -6.73 -11.59 18.41
N ILE A 5 -7.80 -11.11 17.77
CA ILE A 5 -8.54 -11.84 16.73
C ILE A 5 -7.74 -11.91 15.42
N LEU A 6 -6.95 -10.87 15.11
CA LEU A 6 -6.12 -10.82 13.90
C LEU A 6 -4.89 -11.74 13.99
N ARG A 7 -4.33 -11.99 15.19
CA ARG A 7 -3.23 -12.95 15.37
C ARG A 7 -3.67 -14.40 15.12
N PHE A 8 -4.91 -14.76 15.48
CA PHE A 8 -5.44 -16.12 15.26
C PHE A 8 -5.70 -16.44 13.78
N ARG A 9 -6.07 -15.45 12.96
CA ARG A 9 -6.31 -15.66 11.52
C ARG A 9 -5.07 -16.04 10.71
N LYS A 10 -3.86 -15.80 11.21
CA LYS A 10 -2.61 -16.23 10.54
C LYS A 10 -2.30 -17.72 10.70
N LEU A 11 -2.96 -18.43 11.61
CA LEU A 11 -2.68 -19.85 11.92
C LEU A 11 -3.60 -20.84 11.21
N CYS A 12 -4.67 -20.39 10.53
CA CYS A 12 -5.66 -21.27 9.89
C CYS A 12 -5.84 -21.01 8.39
N PHE A 13 -4.75 -20.89 7.63
CA PHE A 13 -4.80 -21.09 6.18
C PHE A 13 -4.43 -22.55 5.88
N VAL A 14 -5.45 -23.39 5.72
CA VAL A 14 -5.34 -24.70 5.07
C VAL A 14 -5.99 -24.53 3.70
N GLU A 15 -5.25 -24.84 2.63
CA GLU A 15 -5.74 -24.79 1.25
C GLU A 15 -6.85 -25.82 1.00
N PRO A 16 -7.86 -25.51 0.16
CA PRO A 16 -8.87 -26.49 -0.22
C PRO A 16 -8.29 -27.51 -1.20
N VAL A 17 -8.31 -28.78 -0.81
CA VAL A 17 -8.06 -29.93 -1.68
C VAL A 17 -9.20 -30.05 -2.70
N LYS A 18 -8.87 -30.05 -3.99
CA LYS A 18 -9.80 -30.37 -5.08
C LYS A 18 -10.13 -31.86 -5.04
N TRP A 19 -11.40 -32.21 -4.86
CA TRP A 19 -11.89 -33.55 -5.16
C TRP A 19 -12.59 -33.54 -6.53
N SER A 20 -12.02 -34.27 -7.47
CA SER A 20 -12.67 -34.65 -8.73
C SER A 20 -13.51 -35.90 -8.51
N SER A 21 -14.80 -35.87 -8.85
CA SER A 21 -15.54 -37.09 -9.16
C SER A 21 -16.56 -36.81 -10.26
N SER A 22 -16.30 -37.46 -11.39
CA SER A 22 -17.13 -37.67 -12.57
C SER A 22 -18.44 -38.40 -12.28
N LEU A 23 -19.53 -37.92 -12.87
CA LEU A 23 -20.71 -38.63 -13.46
C LEU A 23 -21.75 -37.50 -13.69
N GLY A 24 -22.29 -37.16 -14.86
CA GLY A 24 -22.49 -37.89 -16.10
C GLY A 24 -24.00 -38.00 -16.37
N SER A 25 -24.58 -37.01 -17.08
CA SER A 25 -25.87 -37.02 -17.81
C SER A 25 -27.17 -37.14 -16.96
N GLU A 26 -28.30 -36.46 -17.21
CA GLU A 26 -29.05 -36.29 -18.45
C GLU A 26 -29.97 -35.03 -18.46
N SER A 27 -30.33 -34.63 -19.70
CA SER A 27 -31.34 -33.68 -20.22
C SER A 27 -32.67 -33.59 -19.43
N CYS A 28 -33.50 -32.54 -19.50
CA CYS A 28 -34.12 -32.03 -20.72
C CYS A 28 -34.89 -30.70 -20.52
N GLN A 29 -35.38 -30.18 -21.65
CA GLN A 29 -35.79 -28.84 -22.04
C GLN A 29 -37.03 -28.20 -21.36
N LYS A 30 -36.96 -26.86 -21.30
CA LYS A 30 -37.97 -25.82 -21.59
C LYS A 30 -39.47 -26.21 -21.65
N GLN A 31 -40.29 -25.42 -20.96
CA GLN A 31 -41.27 -24.55 -21.63
C GLN A 31 -41.71 -23.38 -20.72
N LYS A 32 -41.62 -22.17 -21.27
CA LYS A 32 -42.23 -20.92 -20.80
C LYS A 32 -43.44 -20.64 -21.70
N ASN A 33 -44.52 -20.10 -21.13
CA ASN A 33 -45.48 -19.14 -21.69
C ASN A 33 -46.19 -18.53 -20.45
N GLU A 34 -46.01 -17.25 -20.09
CA GLU A 34 -46.73 -16.04 -20.57
C GLU A 34 -48.26 -16.23 -20.43
N GLU A 35 -49.00 -15.44 -19.63
CA GLU A 35 -49.20 -13.98 -19.73
C GLU A 35 -49.70 -13.33 -18.41
N LYS A 36 -49.89 -12.01 -18.50
CA LYS A 36 -49.92 -10.94 -17.49
C LYS A 36 -51.37 -10.44 -17.25
N GLN A 37 -51.65 -9.95 -16.02
CA GLN A 37 -52.34 -8.66 -15.69
C GLN A 37 -53.81 -8.40 -16.18
N THR A 38 -54.81 -7.82 -15.47
CA THR A 38 -54.98 -7.14 -14.17
C THR A 38 -56.49 -6.77 -13.93
N TYR A 39 -56.82 -6.33 -12.70
CA TYR A 39 -57.83 -5.33 -12.24
C TYR A 39 -59.25 -5.74 -11.72
N ASP A 40 -59.41 -5.50 -10.40
CA ASP A 40 -60.49 -4.88 -9.59
C ASP A 40 -61.98 -5.25 -9.73
N ALA A 41 -62.62 -5.58 -8.59
CA ALA A 41 -63.59 -4.71 -7.89
C ALA A 41 -64.29 -5.41 -6.69
N PHE A 42 -64.64 -4.59 -5.69
CA PHE A 42 -65.35 -4.83 -4.43
C PHE A 42 -66.72 -5.55 -4.53
N LYS A 43 -67.11 -6.37 -3.53
CA LYS A 43 -68.05 -5.98 -2.44
C LYS A 43 -68.42 -7.13 -1.49
N GLU A 44 -68.69 -6.69 -0.26
CA GLU A 44 -69.22 -7.30 0.96
C GLU A 44 -70.10 -8.54 0.84
N GLN A 45 -69.94 -9.46 1.82
CA GLN A 45 -71.09 -10.14 2.43
C GLN A 45 -70.76 -10.59 3.87
N GLU A 46 -71.58 -10.14 4.82
CA GLU A 46 -71.61 -10.55 6.22
C GLU A 46 -72.76 -11.56 6.43
N LYS A 47 -72.51 -12.56 7.29
CA LYS A 47 -73.45 -13.47 8.00
C LYS A 47 -74.12 -14.57 7.15
N GLU A 48 -74.28 -15.82 7.59
CA GLU A 48 -74.33 -16.35 8.96
C GLU A 48 -74.00 -17.87 8.96
N ASN A 49 -73.39 -18.31 10.06
CA ASN A 49 -73.03 -19.70 10.42
C ASN A 49 -74.31 -20.46 10.90
N PRO A 50 -74.36 -21.81 11.14
CA PRO A 50 -73.59 -22.37 12.27
C PRO A 50 -73.34 -23.92 12.38
N LYS A 51 -72.52 -24.25 13.40
CA LYS A 51 -72.35 -25.53 14.14
C LYS A 51 -71.55 -26.62 13.41
N GLY A 52 -70.32 -27.02 13.78
CA GLY A 52 -69.70 -27.38 15.08
C GLY A 52 -69.21 -28.84 14.93
N LYS A 53 -68.00 -29.33 15.25
CA LYS A 53 -66.88 -28.95 16.12
C LYS A 53 -65.54 -29.31 15.41
N ARG A 54 -64.55 -28.43 15.46
CA ARG A 54 -63.19 -28.63 14.90
C ARG A 54 -62.27 -29.30 15.94
N GLN A 55 -61.64 -30.43 15.58
CA GLN A 55 -60.35 -30.81 16.15
C GLN A 55 -59.25 -30.01 15.42
N LYS A 56 -58.52 -29.16 16.16
CA LYS A 56 -57.39 -28.37 15.64
C LYS A 56 -56.18 -29.29 15.37
N LYS A 57 -55.83 -29.49 14.09
CA LYS A 57 -54.44 -29.76 13.68
C LYS A 57 -53.81 -28.43 13.28
N GLN A 58 -52.81 -27.99 14.05
CA GLN A 58 -51.95 -26.84 13.72
C GLN A 58 -51.10 -27.16 12.48
N PRO A 59 -50.91 -26.21 11.53
CA PRO A 59 -50.14 -26.46 10.31
C PRO A 59 -48.63 -26.44 10.59
N LYS A 60 -47.90 -27.31 9.89
CA LYS A 60 -46.46 -27.64 10.05
C LYS A 60 -45.48 -26.46 9.82
N GLU A 61 -45.93 -25.31 9.33
CA GLU A 61 -45.05 -24.22 8.87
C GLU A 61 -44.41 -23.40 10.00
N TRP A 62 -45.09 -23.24 11.15
CA TRP A 62 -44.55 -22.47 12.29
C TRP A 62 -43.39 -23.18 13.01
N ARG A 63 -43.28 -24.50 12.89
CA ARG A 63 -42.20 -25.28 13.52
C ARG A 63 -40.85 -25.07 12.85
N CYS A 64 -40.81 -24.71 11.56
CA CYS A 64 -39.56 -24.52 10.83
C CYS A 64 -38.92 -23.16 11.18
N MET A 65 -39.74 -22.11 11.31
CA MET A 65 -39.30 -20.81 11.81
C MET A 65 -38.83 -20.88 13.26
N ASP A 66 -39.56 -21.58 14.14
CA ASP A 66 -39.14 -21.75 15.54
C ASP A 66 -37.82 -22.52 15.66
N ASN A 67 -37.63 -23.60 14.87
CA ASN A 67 -36.36 -24.32 14.86
C ASN A 67 -35.20 -23.48 14.32
N CYS A 68 -35.42 -22.67 13.28
CA CYS A 68 -34.38 -21.82 12.68
C CYS A 68 -33.95 -20.72 13.67
N CYS A 69 -34.91 -20.04 14.30
CA CYS A 69 -34.65 -19.06 15.36
C CYS A 69 -33.94 -19.69 16.57
N ARG A 70 -34.31 -20.93 16.93
CA ARG A 70 -33.66 -21.67 18.01
C ARG A 70 -32.22 -22.06 17.67
N THR A 71 -31.95 -22.49 16.43
CA THR A 71 -30.57 -22.77 15.97
C THR A 71 -29.72 -21.50 15.89
N ILE A 72 -30.26 -20.38 15.42
CA ILE A 72 -29.56 -19.09 15.41
C ILE A 72 -29.28 -18.63 16.85
N GLY A 73 -30.24 -18.78 17.76
CA GLY A 73 -30.06 -18.52 19.19
C GLY A 73 -28.95 -19.37 19.81
N TYR A 74 -28.89 -20.67 19.50
CA TYR A 74 -27.80 -21.54 19.95
C TYR A 74 -26.45 -21.16 19.35
N ILE A 75 -26.38 -20.79 18.06
CA ILE A 75 -25.14 -20.33 17.43
C ILE A 75 -24.67 -19.01 18.06
N CYS A 76 -25.57 -18.05 18.28
CA CYS A 76 -25.24 -16.79 18.93
C CYS A 76 -24.77 -17.00 20.36
N THR A 77 -25.49 -17.79 21.16
CA THR A 77 -25.11 -18.05 22.57
C THR A 77 -23.82 -18.84 22.68
N THR A 78 -23.59 -19.84 21.85
CA THR A 78 -22.31 -20.58 21.81
C THR A 78 -21.16 -19.68 21.36
N TRP A 79 -21.38 -18.80 20.39
CA TRP A 79 -20.38 -17.81 19.95
C TRP A 79 -20.05 -16.80 21.05
N TRP A 80 -21.05 -16.29 21.76
CA TRP A 80 -20.87 -15.41 22.92
C TRP A 80 -20.19 -16.13 24.09
N LEU A 81 -20.51 -17.41 24.32
CA LEU A 81 -19.86 -18.23 25.33
C LEU A 81 -18.40 -18.51 24.96
N LEU A 82 -18.09 -18.83 23.70
CA LEU A 82 -16.72 -18.99 23.20
C LEU A 82 -15.92 -17.69 23.33
N LEU A 83 -16.51 -16.54 22.98
CA LEU A 83 -15.90 -15.24 23.19
C LEU A 83 -15.65 -14.94 24.67
N PHE A 84 -16.62 -15.26 25.53
CA PHE A 84 -16.48 -15.10 26.97
C PHE A 84 -15.37 -16.00 27.51
N LEU A 85 -15.35 -17.29 27.14
CA LEU A 85 -14.31 -18.24 27.53
C LEU A 85 -12.92 -17.83 27.02
N VAL A 86 -12.79 -17.34 25.79
CA VAL A 86 -11.53 -16.81 25.25
C VAL A 86 -11.06 -15.55 25.98
N ASN A 87 -11.98 -14.70 26.43
CA ASN A 87 -11.63 -13.49 27.21
C ASN A 87 -11.42 -13.77 28.71
N CYS A 88 -12.02 -14.83 29.25
CA CYS A 88 -11.89 -15.24 30.66
C CYS A 88 -10.76 -16.25 30.90
N LEU A 89 -10.24 -16.90 29.85
CA LEU A 89 -9.00 -17.64 29.92
C LEU A 89 -7.87 -16.63 30.22
N PRO A 90 -7.17 -16.73 31.36
CA PRO A 90 -6.00 -15.90 31.60
C PRO A 90 -5.00 -16.14 30.47
N ALA A 91 -4.34 -15.07 30.02
CA ALA A 91 -3.32 -15.11 28.95
C ALA A 91 -2.09 -15.99 29.27
N ASN A 92 -2.14 -16.76 30.36
CA ASN A 92 -1.12 -17.67 30.86
C ASN A 92 -1.67 -19.11 30.91
N LEU A 93 -2.11 -19.65 29.77
CA LEU A 93 -2.18 -21.11 29.63
C LEU A 93 -0.75 -21.66 29.76
N PRO A 94 -0.50 -22.72 30.56
CA PRO A 94 0.81 -23.34 30.64
C PRO A 94 1.25 -23.79 29.24
N GLY A 95 2.31 -23.17 28.69
CA GLY A 95 2.86 -23.48 27.36
C GLY A 95 2.63 -22.41 26.27
N LEU A 96 1.79 -21.39 26.49
CA LEU A 96 1.59 -20.28 25.55
C LEU A 96 2.21 -18.99 26.08
N SER A 97 3.54 -18.96 26.29
CA SER A 97 4.21 -17.72 26.68
C SER A 97 4.10 -16.69 25.56
N VAL A 98 3.36 -15.60 25.78
CA VAL A 98 3.39 -14.45 24.87
C VAL A 98 4.85 -13.98 24.78
N PRO A 99 5.43 -13.84 23.57
CA PRO A 99 6.80 -13.37 23.43
C PRO A 99 6.97 -12.05 24.18
N GLU A 100 7.97 -11.99 25.06
CA GLU A 100 8.26 -10.78 25.81
C GLU A 100 8.53 -9.62 24.83
N PRO A 101 7.84 -8.47 24.97
CA PRO A 101 8.08 -7.34 24.08
C PRO A 101 9.50 -6.79 24.31
N PRO A 102 10.24 -6.40 23.26
CA PRO A 102 11.62 -5.95 23.38
C PRO A 102 11.86 -4.87 24.44
N GLY A 103 10.96 -3.89 24.56
CA GLY A 103 11.07 -2.82 25.54
C GLY A 103 10.95 -3.30 26.99
N ALA A 104 10.20 -4.37 27.27
CA ALA A 104 10.15 -4.98 28.60
C ALA A 104 11.46 -5.69 28.94
N ARG A 105 12.03 -6.41 27.96
CA ARG A 105 13.35 -7.05 28.10
C ARG A 105 14.43 -6.02 28.37
N LEU A 106 14.50 -4.95 27.57
CA LEU A 106 15.49 -3.87 27.74
C LEU A 106 15.34 -3.15 29.08
N LYS A 107 14.10 -2.95 29.55
CA LYS A 107 13.86 -2.38 30.89
C LYS A 107 14.42 -3.29 32.00
N ARG A 108 14.26 -4.61 31.87
CA ARG A 108 14.81 -5.60 32.82
C ARG A 108 16.34 -5.61 32.82
N GLU A 109 16.94 -5.42 31.65
CA GLU A 109 18.39 -5.23 31.48
C GLU A 109 18.89 -3.87 32.03
N GLY A 110 18.00 -3.00 32.53
CA GLY A 110 18.35 -1.73 33.15
C GLY A 110 18.53 -0.57 32.15
N LEU A 111 18.13 -0.72 30.88
CA LEU A 111 18.23 0.36 29.91
C LEU A 111 17.18 1.44 30.15
N THR A 112 17.60 2.69 29.97
CA THR A 112 16.76 3.89 30.10
C THR A 112 16.96 4.83 28.91
N ALA A 113 15.99 5.72 28.69
CA ALA A 113 16.06 6.73 27.64
C ALA A 113 17.23 7.70 27.86
N LEU A 114 18.08 7.86 26.83
CA LEU A 114 19.26 8.74 26.86
C LEU A 114 19.20 9.85 25.81
N HIS A 115 19.10 9.45 24.54
CA HIS A 115 19.05 10.39 23.42
C HIS A 115 17.61 10.63 22.98
N PRO A 116 17.18 11.88 22.72
CA PRO A 116 15.88 12.14 22.13
C PRO A 116 15.73 11.46 20.77
N VAL A 117 14.52 11.00 20.45
CA VAL A 117 14.21 10.24 19.23
C VAL A 117 13.27 11.02 18.32
N VAL A 118 13.62 11.16 17.05
CA VAL A 118 12.75 11.70 16.00
C VAL A 118 12.40 10.59 15.02
N LEU A 119 11.12 10.31 14.87
CA LEU A 119 10.57 9.32 13.93
C LEU A 119 10.18 10.05 12.64
N VAL A 120 10.63 9.56 11.49
CA VAL A 120 10.31 10.14 10.18
C VAL A 120 9.51 9.11 9.36
N PRO A 121 8.19 9.33 9.17
CA PRO A 121 7.33 8.41 8.45
C PRO A 121 7.69 8.34 6.97
N GLY A 122 7.31 7.24 6.32
CA GLY A 122 7.41 7.06 4.87
C GLY A 122 6.10 7.41 4.17
N ILE A 123 6.06 7.14 2.86
CA ILE A 123 4.86 7.37 2.03
C ILE A 123 3.65 6.67 2.63
N VAL A 124 2.48 7.30 2.54
CA VAL A 124 1.19 6.78 3.03
C VAL A 124 1.11 6.42 4.52
N THR A 125 2.14 6.64 5.34
CA THR A 125 2.15 6.19 6.76
C THR A 125 1.83 7.28 7.78
N GLY A 126 1.58 8.51 7.33
CA GLY A 126 1.11 9.62 8.18
C GLY A 126 -0.35 9.98 7.86
N GLY A 127 -1.13 10.31 8.89
CA GLY A 127 -2.51 10.77 8.72
C GLY A 127 -2.61 12.14 8.03
N LEU A 128 -3.64 12.31 7.19
CA LEU A 128 -3.97 13.59 6.55
C LEU A 128 -5.39 14.00 6.92
N GLU A 129 -5.58 15.27 7.27
CA GLU A 129 -6.86 15.85 7.68
C GLU A 129 -7.30 16.99 6.75
N LEU A 130 -8.61 17.13 6.58
CA LEU A 130 -9.22 18.17 5.75
C LEU A 130 -9.33 19.49 6.51
N TRP A 131 -8.97 20.60 5.87
CA TRP A 131 -9.13 21.97 6.37
C TRP A 131 -10.09 22.80 5.54
N GLU A 132 -10.17 22.53 4.25
CA GLU A 132 -11.10 23.16 3.31
C GLU A 132 -11.40 22.17 2.20
N GLY A 133 -12.64 22.08 1.77
CA GLY A 133 -13.02 21.16 0.71
C GLY A 133 -14.30 21.59 0.00
N LYS A 134 -14.55 20.94 -1.12
CA LYS A 134 -15.72 21.18 -1.98
C LYS A 134 -17.01 20.73 -1.28
N PRO A 135 -18.21 21.13 -1.79
CA PRO A 135 -19.49 20.78 -1.16
C PRO A 135 -19.68 19.28 -0.87
N CYS A 136 -19.10 18.38 -1.69
CA CYS A 136 -19.15 16.94 -1.45
C CYS A 136 -18.46 16.49 -0.14
N SER A 137 -17.61 17.32 0.45
CA SER A 137 -16.88 17.07 1.71
C SER A 137 -17.51 17.73 2.93
N GLU A 138 -18.75 18.23 2.80
CA GLU A 138 -19.46 18.88 3.90
C GLU A 138 -19.51 17.99 5.15
N GLY A 139 -19.19 18.58 6.31
CA GLY A 139 -19.10 17.90 7.59
C GLY A 139 -17.79 17.13 7.84
N LEU A 140 -16.78 17.26 6.96
CA LEU A 140 -15.47 16.62 7.09
C LEU A 140 -14.34 17.54 7.58
N PHE A 141 -14.64 18.78 7.96
CA PHE A 141 -13.65 19.69 8.54
C PHE A 141 -12.91 19.04 9.72
N ARG A 142 -11.58 19.08 9.69
CA ARG A 142 -10.65 18.50 10.67
C ARG A 142 -10.77 16.98 10.86
N LYS A 143 -11.50 16.28 9.99
CA LYS A 143 -11.54 14.82 9.98
C LYS A 143 -10.40 14.26 9.13
N ARG A 144 -9.92 13.08 9.53
CA ARG A 144 -8.87 12.36 8.79
C ARG A 144 -9.45 11.80 7.49
N LEU A 145 -8.96 12.30 6.37
CA LEU A 145 -9.20 11.69 5.05
C LEU A 145 -8.30 10.48 4.85
N TRP A 146 -7.10 10.49 5.45
CA TRP A 146 -6.14 9.40 5.39
C TRP A 146 -5.66 9.04 6.79
N GLY A 147 -5.50 7.75 7.08
CA GLY A 147 -5.02 7.27 8.38
C GLY A 147 -6.04 7.40 9.54
N GLY A 148 -7.30 7.00 9.28
CA GLY A 148 -8.40 7.04 10.25
C GLY A 148 -9.51 6.02 9.95
N SER A 149 -10.77 6.39 10.17
CA SER A 149 -11.92 5.56 9.78
C SER A 149 -12.09 5.61 8.26
N PHE A 150 -11.88 4.49 7.57
CA PHE A 150 -12.05 4.39 6.10
C PHE A 150 -13.50 4.54 5.63
N THR A 151 -14.44 4.88 6.52
CA THR A 151 -15.87 5.06 6.22
C THR A 151 -16.13 6.04 5.08
N GLU A 152 -15.31 7.10 4.94
CA GLU A 152 -15.51 8.10 3.89
C GLU A 152 -15.13 7.58 2.49
N ILE A 153 -14.19 6.63 2.40
CA ILE A 153 -13.86 5.95 1.14
C ILE A 153 -15.10 5.23 0.60
N PHE A 154 -15.86 4.58 1.48
CA PHE A 154 -17.07 3.84 1.10
C PHE A 154 -18.24 4.76 0.77
N LYS A 155 -18.41 5.85 1.52
CA LYS A 155 -19.56 6.75 1.35
C LYS A 155 -19.40 7.64 0.11
N ARG A 156 -18.20 8.15 -0.14
CA ARG A 156 -17.94 9.19 -1.15
C ARG A 156 -16.56 9.00 -1.83
N PRO A 157 -16.36 7.90 -2.59
CA PRO A 157 -15.05 7.54 -3.13
C PRO A 157 -14.46 8.59 -4.09
N LEU A 158 -15.26 9.15 -4.99
CA LEU A 158 -14.80 10.18 -5.94
C LEU A 158 -14.45 11.49 -5.23
N CYS A 159 -15.26 11.90 -4.25
CA CYS A 159 -14.96 13.07 -3.43
C CYS A 159 -13.66 12.86 -2.64
N TRP A 160 -13.46 11.67 -2.05
CA TRP A 160 -12.23 11.34 -1.34
C TRP A 160 -11.00 11.38 -2.25
N LEU A 161 -11.09 10.80 -3.45
CA LEU A 161 -10.03 10.85 -4.47
C LEU A 161 -9.70 12.28 -4.89
N GLU A 162 -10.71 13.11 -5.14
CA GLU A 162 -10.56 14.52 -5.50
C GLU A 162 -9.90 15.34 -4.38
N HIS A 163 -10.21 15.07 -3.11
CA HIS A 163 -9.58 15.79 -2.00
C HIS A 163 -8.15 15.32 -1.70
N LEU A 164 -7.78 14.13 -2.16
CA LEU A 164 -6.41 13.62 -2.06
C LEU A 164 -5.54 13.94 -3.27
N SER A 165 -6.10 14.43 -4.38
CA SER A 165 -5.29 14.86 -5.51
C SER A 165 -4.48 16.11 -5.18
N LEU A 166 -3.39 16.26 -5.91
CA LEU A 166 -2.64 17.50 -6.02
C LEU A 166 -2.93 18.15 -7.36
N ASP A 167 -2.65 19.44 -7.44
CA ASP A 167 -2.74 20.21 -8.67
C ASP A 167 -1.69 19.74 -9.69
N ASN A 168 -2.11 19.54 -10.94
CA ASN A 168 -1.27 18.92 -11.96
C ASN A 168 -0.15 19.82 -12.49
N GLU A 169 -0.14 21.11 -12.16
CA GLU A 169 0.88 22.05 -12.62
C GLU A 169 1.83 22.43 -11.48
N THR A 170 1.27 22.73 -10.31
CA THR A 170 2.05 23.20 -9.15
C THR A 170 2.51 22.08 -8.23
N GLY A 171 1.84 20.93 -8.22
CA GLY A 171 2.09 19.86 -7.25
C GLY A 171 1.69 20.25 -5.82
N LEU A 172 0.83 21.26 -5.65
CA LEU A 172 0.27 21.72 -4.37
C LEU A 172 -1.21 21.33 -4.24
N ASP A 173 -1.91 21.81 -3.22
CA ASP A 173 -3.34 21.53 -3.09
C ASP A 173 -4.15 22.22 -4.21
N PRO A 174 -5.17 21.56 -4.79
CA PRO A 174 -6.05 22.19 -5.78
C PRO A 174 -6.85 23.37 -5.18
N PRO A 175 -7.30 24.32 -6.02
CA PRO A 175 -8.15 25.43 -5.56
C PRO A 175 -9.42 24.95 -4.82
N GLY A 176 -9.69 25.55 -3.65
CA GLY A 176 -10.83 25.20 -2.80
C GLY A 176 -10.67 23.89 -2.02
N ILE A 177 -9.47 23.31 -1.99
CA ILE A 177 -9.14 22.12 -1.20
C ILE A 177 -7.88 22.43 -0.37
N ARG A 178 -7.91 22.13 0.92
CA ARG A 178 -6.74 22.17 1.79
C ARG A 178 -6.69 20.93 2.65
N VAL A 179 -5.60 20.18 2.51
CA VAL A 179 -5.32 18.98 3.29
C VAL A 179 -3.99 19.16 4.01
N ARG A 180 -3.94 18.81 5.30
CA ARG A 180 -2.73 18.98 6.12
C ARG A 180 -2.35 17.68 6.81
N ALA A 181 -1.06 17.52 7.07
CA ALA A 181 -0.58 16.42 7.88
C ALA A 181 -1.08 16.55 9.32
N VAL A 182 -1.56 15.45 9.88
CA VAL A 182 -1.96 15.39 11.29
C VAL A 182 -0.69 15.55 12.15
N PRO A 183 -0.63 16.49 13.10
CA PRO A 183 0.57 16.71 13.91
C PRO A 183 0.71 15.69 15.06
N GLY A 184 1.96 15.46 15.48
CA GLY A 184 2.28 14.71 16.71
C GLY A 184 2.34 13.19 16.54
N LEU A 185 2.54 12.45 17.63
CA LEU A 185 2.66 10.98 17.63
C LEU A 185 1.40 10.29 17.08
N VAL A 186 0.23 10.87 17.36
CA VAL A 186 -1.08 10.40 16.87
C VAL A 186 -1.18 10.36 15.34
N ALA A 187 -0.27 11.04 14.62
CA ALA A 187 -0.19 10.99 13.17
C ALA A 187 0.04 9.58 12.62
N ALA A 188 0.75 8.71 13.36
CA ALA A 188 1.21 7.43 12.84
C ALA A 188 1.08 6.24 13.83
N ASP A 189 0.68 6.48 15.08
CA ASP A 189 0.48 5.42 16.09
C ASP A 189 -0.58 4.40 15.64
N TYR A 190 -1.78 4.87 15.36
CA TYR A 190 -2.92 4.05 14.95
C TYR A 190 -3.41 4.53 13.59
N PHE A 191 -2.72 4.07 12.54
CA PHE A 191 -3.01 4.46 11.16
C PHE A 191 -4.39 3.98 10.71
N ALA A 192 -4.74 2.72 11.01
CA ALA A 192 -6.09 2.19 10.81
C ALA A 192 -6.33 0.99 11.74
N PRO A 193 -7.59 0.60 12.00
CA PRO A 193 -7.87 -0.63 12.74
C PRO A 193 -7.14 -1.83 12.12
N GLY A 194 -6.19 -2.42 12.85
CA GLY A 194 -5.41 -3.58 12.39
C GLY A 194 -4.14 -3.28 11.59
N TYR A 195 -3.81 -2.00 11.32
CA TYR A 195 -2.57 -1.60 10.65
C TYR A 195 -1.76 -0.64 11.53
N PHE A 196 -0.73 -1.17 12.18
CA PHE A 196 0.12 -0.46 13.13
C PHE A 196 1.52 -0.29 12.53
N VAL A 197 1.85 0.92 12.06
CA VAL A 197 3.17 1.17 11.47
C VAL A 197 4.18 1.53 12.57
N TRP A 198 3.80 2.42 13.50
CA TRP A 198 4.72 2.95 14.52
C TRP A 198 4.35 2.64 15.96
N ALA A 199 3.08 2.33 16.27
CA ALA A 199 2.63 2.10 17.66
C ALA A 199 3.46 1.05 18.41
N ILE A 200 3.86 -0.05 17.75
CA ILE A 200 4.66 -1.10 18.42
C ILE A 200 6.03 -0.55 18.83
N LEU A 201 6.69 0.22 17.95
CA LEU A 201 7.99 0.82 18.27
C LEU A 201 7.85 1.83 19.41
N ILE A 202 6.84 2.70 19.33
CA ILE A 202 6.55 3.74 20.31
C ILE A 202 6.22 3.15 21.69
N GLU A 203 5.41 2.09 21.74
CA GLU A 203 5.11 1.37 22.98
C GLU A 203 6.36 0.75 23.61
N ASN A 204 7.26 0.18 22.80
CA ASN A 204 8.50 -0.40 23.30
C ASN A 204 9.49 0.67 23.80
N LEU A 205 9.58 1.82 23.13
CA LEU A 205 10.36 2.96 23.59
C LEU A 205 9.78 3.53 24.90
N ALA A 206 8.45 3.59 25.02
CA ALA A 206 7.81 4.06 26.25
C ALA A 206 8.15 3.20 27.48
N LYS A 207 8.34 1.88 27.30
CA LYS A 207 8.73 0.96 28.38
C LYS A 207 10.09 1.28 29.00
N ILE A 208 11.01 1.89 28.25
CA ILE A 208 12.34 2.31 28.73
C ILE A 208 12.42 3.80 29.08
N GLY A 209 11.27 4.49 29.19
CA GLY A 209 11.20 5.87 29.68
C GLY A 209 11.15 6.96 28.60
N TYR A 210 10.87 6.61 27.34
CA TYR A 210 10.53 7.62 26.33
C TYR A 210 9.09 8.10 26.49
N GLU A 211 8.88 9.38 26.22
CA GLU A 211 7.58 10.06 26.27
C GLU A 211 7.57 11.26 25.31
N SER A 212 6.46 11.98 25.23
CA SER A 212 6.29 13.11 24.28
C SER A 212 7.34 14.22 24.39
N LYS A 213 8.09 14.33 25.50
CA LYS A 213 9.15 15.34 25.69
C LYS A 213 10.48 14.98 25.02
N ASN A 214 10.75 13.69 24.83
CA ASN A 214 12.00 13.16 24.26
C ASN A 214 11.76 12.25 23.05
N MET A 215 10.53 12.19 22.55
CA MET A 215 10.15 11.48 21.34
C MET A 215 9.23 12.35 20.47
N TYR A 216 9.51 12.43 19.17
CA TYR A 216 8.76 13.26 18.24
C TYR A 216 8.51 12.53 16.92
N MET A 217 7.32 12.70 16.34
CA MET A 217 6.98 12.26 14.99
C MET A 217 7.01 13.45 14.04
N ALA A 218 7.92 13.41 13.05
CA ALA A 218 8.03 14.41 12.00
C ALA A 218 6.91 14.21 10.97
N ALA A 219 5.69 14.64 11.30
CA ALA A 219 4.56 14.56 10.38
C ALA A 219 4.70 15.60 9.26
N TYR A 220 4.64 15.13 8.01
CA TYR A 220 4.62 15.95 6.80
C TYR A 220 3.62 15.37 5.80
N ASP A 221 3.20 16.18 4.82
CA ASP A 221 2.33 15.70 3.75
C ASP A 221 3.14 14.89 2.75
N TRP A 222 3.02 13.57 2.87
CA TRP A 222 3.78 12.61 2.08
C TRP A 222 3.36 12.56 0.61
N ARG A 223 2.36 13.35 0.15
CA ARG A 223 1.99 13.43 -1.27
C ARG A 223 2.92 14.38 -2.05
N LEU A 224 3.39 15.44 -1.40
CA LEU A 224 4.15 16.53 -2.02
C LEU A 224 5.59 16.14 -2.35
N SER A 225 6.20 16.88 -3.28
CA SER A 225 7.66 16.90 -3.40
C SER A 225 8.31 17.44 -2.11
N PHE A 226 9.54 17.03 -1.82
CA PHE A 226 10.18 17.38 -0.54
C PHE A 226 10.35 18.89 -0.36
N GLN A 227 10.73 19.60 -1.42
CA GLN A 227 10.82 21.06 -1.38
C GLN A 227 9.45 21.72 -1.23
N ASN A 228 8.39 21.18 -1.85
CA ASN A 228 7.04 21.72 -1.70
C ASN A 228 6.49 21.57 -0.27
N THR A 229 6.95 20.58 0.50
CA THR A 229 6.62 20.50 1.94
C THR A 229 7.14 21.72 2.72
N GLU A 230 8.30 22.26 2.32
CA GLU A 230 8.82 23.50 2.90
C GLU A 230 8.05 24.71 2.39
N VAL A 231 7.87 24.85 1.08
CA VAL A 231 7.15 25.99 0.49
C VAL A 231 5.73 26.13 1.05
N ARG A 232 4.99 25.02 1.19
CA ARG A 232 3.59 25.05 1.64
C ARG A 232 3.43 25.09 3.15
N ASP A 233 4.15 24.22 3.87
CA ASP A 233 3.90 23.94 5.29
C ASP A 233 5.07 24.32 6.21
N GLN A 234 6.19 24.77 5.64
CA GLN A 234 7.45 25.00 6.36
C GLN A 234 7.89 23.73 7.12
N ALA A 235 7.65 22.54 6.53
CA ALA A 235 7.84 21.27 7.22
C ALA A 235 9.30 21.00 7.58
N LEU A 236 10.26 21.38 6.72
CA LEU A 236 11.70 21.22 6.98
C LEU A 236 12.16 22.22 8.04
N SER A 237 11.71 23.47 7.97
CA SER A 237 11.95 24.48 9.00
C SER A 237 11.41 24.07 10.36
N ARG A 238 10.19 23.50 10.41
CA ARG A 238 9.59 22.98 11.64
C ARG A 238 10.37 21.78 12.20
N LEU A 239 10.86 20.89 11.34
CA LEU A 239 11.70 19.77 11.73
C LEU A 239 13.03 20.25 12.32
N LYS A 240 13.71 21.20 11.67
CA LYS A 240 14.93 21.85 12.17
C LYS A 240 14.70 22.42 13.57
N SER A 241 13.71 23.30 13.71
CA SER A 241 13.38 23.95 14.99
C SER A 241 13.03 22.94 16.08
N LYS A 242 12.35 21.84 15.74
CA LYS A 242 12.03 20.79 16.70
C LYS A 242 13.27 20.02 17.15
N ILE A 243 14.19 19.70 16.24
CA ILE A 243 15.45 19.02 16.58
C ILE A 243 16.31 19.90 17.47
N GLU A 244 16.44 21.19 17.16
CA GLU A 244 17.16 22.17 17.98
C GLU A 244 16.55 22.29 19.38
N LEU A 245 15.22 22.37 19.46
CA LEU A 245 14.50 22.41 20.74
C LEU A 245 14.73 21.13 21.54
N MET A 246 14.61 19.95 20.92
CA MET A 246 14.82 18.67 21.60
C MET A 246 16.26 18.54 22.11
N TYR A 247 17.25 19.01 21.34
CA TYR A 247 18.63 19.09 21.79
C TYR A 247 18.75 19.94 23.05
N LEU A 248 18.19 21.15 23.08
CA LEU A 248 18.26 22.04 24.23
C LEU A 248 17.55 21.48 25.47
N THR A 249 16.33 20.95 25.32
CA THR A 249 15.50 20.49 26.44
C THR A 249 15.90 19.13 27.01
N ASN A 250 16.67 18.33 26.26
CA ASN A 250 17.18 17.04 26.70
C ASN A 250 18.66 17.12 27.12
N GLY A 251 19.06 18.24 27.72
CA GLY A 251 20.41 18.41 28.28
C GLY A 251 21.51 18.41 27.23
N ARG A 252 21.25 18.99 26.05
CA ARG A 252 22.20 19.05 24.91
C ARG A 252 22.63 17.66 24.42
N ARG A 253 21.75 16.67 24.55
CA ARG A 253 21.95 15.35 23.95
C ARG A 253 21.53 15.41 22.48
N LYS A 254 22.45 15.03 21.59
CA LYS A 254 22.19 14.88 20.15
C LYS A 254 21.03 13.90 19.90
N VAL A 255 20.21 14.18 18.89
CA VAL A 255 19.00 13.44 18.53
C VAL A 255 19.34 12.18 17.72
N VAL A 256 18.69 11.07 18.03
CA VAL A 256 18.67 9.88 17.17
C VAL A 256 17.46 9.97 16.24
N VAL A 257 17.68 9.85 14.94
CA VAL A 257 16.61 9.91 13.94
C VAL A 257 16.31 8.51 13.43
N VAL A 258 15.04 8.13 13.36
CA VAL A 258 14.58 6.82 12.89
C VAL A 258 13.66 7.03 11.68
N PRO A 259 14.23 7.15 10.47
CA PRO A 259 13.44 7.25 9.25
C PRO A 259 13.06 5.89 8.69
N HIS A 260 11.88 5.80 8.06
CA HIS A 260 11.37 4.56 7.46
C HIS A 260 11.01 4.73 5.98
N SER A 261 11.38 3.78 5.14
CA SER A 261 11.00 3.75 3.72
C SER A 261 11.33 5.08 3.00
N MET A 262 10.35 5.73 2.34
CA MET A 262 10.52 7.05 1.71
C MET A 262 11.01 8.13 2.69
N GLY A 263 10.69 8.00 3.99
CA GLY A 263 11.13 8.92 5.03
C GLY A 263 12.65 8.98 5.17
N VAL A 264 13.36 7.92 4.74
CA VAL A 264 14.83 7.92 4.65
C VAL A 264 15.32 8.90 3.59
N ILE A 265 14.67 8.91 2.43
CA ILE A 265 15.02 9.80 1.32
C ILE A 265 14.64 11.25 1.67
N TYR A 266 13.48 11.44 2.31
CA TYR A 266 13.06 12.75 2.83
C TYR A 266 14.07 13.29 3.84
N PHE A 267 14.54 12.44 4.76
CA PHE A 267 15.53 12.85 5.75
C PHE A 267 16.91 13.09 5.14
N LEU A 268 17.32 12.33 4.12
CA LEU A 268 18.53 12.61 3.34
C LEU A 268 18.48 14.01 2.71
N HIS A 269 17.36 14.36 2.09
CA HIS A 269 17.12 15.70 1.56
C HIS A 269 17.17 16.77 2.66
N PHE A 270 16.57 16.51 3.82
CA PHE A 270 16.61 17.41 4.98
C PHE A 270 18.05 17.69 5.46
N LEU A 271 18.92 16.67 5.52
CA LEU A 271 20.32 16.85 5.96
C LEU A 271 21.08 17.83 5.07
N LYS A 272 20.84 17.80 3.74
CA LYS A 272 21.42 18.80 2.83
C LYS A 272 20.74 20.15 2.90
N TRP A 273 19.42 20.13 2.95
CA TRP A 273 18.63 21.35 3.05
C TRP A 273 19.04 22.15 4.28
N VAL A 274 19.18 21.51 5.46
CA VAL A 274 19.44 22.23 6.72
C VAL A 274 20.81 22.89 6.77
N GLU A 275 21.84 22.30 6.16
CA GLU A 275 23.19 22.87 6.12
C GLU A 275 23.35 23.95 5.05
N THR A 276 22.54 23.90 3.99
CA THR A 276 22.58 24.84 2.87
C THR A 276 22.12 26.25 3.30
N PRO A 277 22.80 27.34 2.89
CA PRO A 277 22.38 28.71 3.19
C PRO A 277 20.99 29.07 2.68
N THR A 278 20.36 30.05 3.32
CA THR A 278 19.14 30.69 2.82
C THR A 278 19.42 31.46 1.52
N PRO A 279 18.45 31.58 0.61
CA PRO A 279 17.04 31.16 0.72
C PRO A 279 16.76 29.72 0.25
N MET A 280 17.74 28.99 -0.29
CA MET A 280 17.50 27.65 -0.84
C MET A 280 17.39 26.57 0.25
N GLY A 281 18.23 26.65 1.27
CA GLY A 281 18.25 25.75 2.41
C GLY A 281 17.78 26.39 3.71
N GLY A 282 17.94 25.64 4.80
CA GLY A 282 17.53 26.01 6.15
C GLY A 282 18.52 26.89 6.91
N GLY A 283 19.70 27.18 6.39
CA GLY A 283 20.67 28.08 6.99
C GLY A 283 21.16 27.66 8.39
N GLY A 284 21.26 26.37 8.65
CA GLY A 284 21.81 25.80 9.89
C GLY A 284 23.35 25.87 9.96
N GLY A 285 24.02 26.00 8.80
CA GLY A 285 25.47 25.96 8.67
C GLY A 285 26.02 24.52 8.57
N PRO A 286 27.29 24.37 8.14
CA PRO A 286 27.89 23.07 7.83
C PRO A 286 28.06 22.15 9.05
N ASP A 287 28.09 22.71 10.26
CA ASP A 287 28.23 21.93 11.50
C ASP A 287 26.88 21.56 12.13
N TRP A 288 25.75 21.90 11.50
CA TRP A 288 24.44 21.70 12.10
C TRP A 288 24.16 20.23 12.38
N CYS A 289 24.42 19.34 11.42
CA CYS A 289 24.20 17.90 11.60
C CYS A 289 25.14 17.33 12.67
N ASN A 290 26.43 17.72 12.65
CA ASN A 290 27.39 17.30 13.67
C ASN A 290 26.94 17.75 15.07
N LYS A 291 26.39 18.95 15.21
CA LYS A 291 25.92 19.48 16.51
C LYS A 291 24.66 18.79 17.03
N HIS A 292 23.69 18.49 16.17
CA HIS A 292 22.35 18.08 16.61
C HIS A 292 22.03 16.60 16.40
N ILE A 293 22.68 15.89 15.49
CA ILE A 293 22.36 14.51 15.12
C ILE A 293 23.38 13.54 15.72
N LYS A 294 22.90 12.53 16.44
CA LYS A 294 23.71 11.46 17.03
C LYS A 294 23.93 10.32 16.06
N ALA A 295 22.83 9.84 15.48
CA ALA A 295 22.78 8.67 14.61
C ALA A 295 21.46 8.69 13.81
N VAL A 296 21.49 8.04 12.65
CA VAL A 296 20.32 7.79 11.81
C VAL A 296 20.10 6.28 11.70
N MET A 297 18.96 5.81 12.16
CA MET A 297 18.59 4.38 12.21
C MET A 297 17.56 4.10 11.12
N ASN A 298 18.04 3.84 9.90
CA ASN A 298 17.18 3.60 8.75
C ASN A 298 16.41 2.28 8.87
N ILE A 299 15.09 2.33 8.68
CA ILE A 299 14.23 1.14 8.60
C ILE A 299 13.75 0.98 7.15
N GLY A 300 14.19 -0.09 6.48
CA GLY A 300 13.83 -0.36 5.09
C GLY A 300 14.14 0.81 4.13
N PRO A 301 15.39 1.30 4.07
CA PRO A 301 15.74 2.46 3.26
C PRO A 301 15.51 2.22 1.76
N ALA A 302 14.84 3.16 1.09
CA ALA A 302 14.57 3.11 -0.35
C ALA A 302 15.52 4.01 -1.15
N PHE A 303 16.80 4.10 -0.77
CA PHE A 303 17.79 5.01 -1.35
C PHE A 303 17.81 5.00 -2.88
N LEU A 304 17.91 3.81 -3.47
CA LEU A 304 18.00 3.61 -4.91
C LEU A 304 16.62 3.54 -5.59
N GLY A 305 15.53 3.75 -4.87
CA GLY A 305 14.18 3.54 -5.36
C GLY A 305 13.70 2.10 -5.23
N VAL A 306 12.45 1.84 -5.62
CA VAL A 306 11.84 0.51 -5.60
C VAL A 306 11.07 0.24 -6.91
N PRO A 307 11.34 -0.86 -7.64
CA PRO A 307 10.66 -1.18 -8.90
C PRO A 307 9.14 -1.26 -8.79
N LYS A 308 8.61 -1.66 -7.62
CA LYS A 308 7.16 -1.70 -7.31
C LYS A 308 6.45 -0.36 -7.61
N THR A 309 7.14 0.77 -7.45
CA THR A 309 6.58 2.11 -7.69
C THR A 309 6.07 2.26 -9.12
N VAL A 310 6.72 1.61 -10.07
CA VAL A 310 6.40 1.70 -11.49
C VAL A 310 5.05 1.07 -11.82
N GLY A 311 4.79 -0.13 -11.29
CA GLY A 311 3.47 -0.77 -11.41
C GLY A 311 2.36 0.04 -10.73
N ASN A 312 2.68 0.80 -9.69
CA ASN A 312 1.71 1.72 -9.07
C ASN A 312 1.33 2.89 -9.99
N LEU A 313 2.30 3.47 -10.72
CA LEU A 313 2.06 4.59 -11.63
C LEU A 313 1.35 4.17 -12.93
N LEU A 314 1.62 2.97 -13.42
CA LEU A 314 1.07 2.48 -14.70
C LEU A 314 -0.25 1.72 -14.56
N SER A 315 -0.42 0.94 -13.49
CA SER A 315 -1.56 0.03 -13.35
C SER A 315 -2.26 0.12 -11.98
N ALA A 316 -1.83 1.04 -11.10
CA ALA A 316 -2.28 1.11 -9.70
C ALA A 316 -2.21 -0.26 -8.97
N GLU A 317 -1.18 -1.06 -9.26
CA GLU A 317 -1.02 -2.43 -8.76
C GLU A 317 -0.39 -2.53 -7.36
N SER A 318 -0.24 -1.43 -6.61
CA SER A 318 0.35 -1.53 -5.28
C SER A 318 -0.51 -2.37 -4.34
N LYS A 319 0.14 -3.18 -3.48
CA LYS A 319 -0.52 -3.91 -2.37
C LYS A 319 -1.36 -2.99 -1.46
N ASP A 320 -1.09 -1.68 -1.48
CA ASP A 320 -1.78 -0.64 -0.73
C ASP A 320 -3.08 -0.20 -1.44
N VAL A 321 -3.11 -0.21 -2.78
CA VAL A 321 -4.35 -0.19 -3.57
C VAL A 321 -5.05 -1.55 -3.52
N ALA A 322 -4.33 -2.65 -3.32
CA ALA A 322 -4.94 -3.94 -3.01
C ALA A 322 -5.67 -3.92 -1.66
N LEU A 323 -5.28 -3.06 -0.71
CA LEU A 323 -6.03 -2.82 0.53
C LEU A 323 -7.33 -2.05 0.24
N VAL A 324 -7.30 -1.03 -0.61
CA VAL A 324 -8.52 -0.34 -1.08
C VAL A 324 -9.43 -1.32 -1.85
N ARG A 325 -8.84 -2.17 -2.68
CA ARG A 325 -9.52 -3.23 -3.46
C ARG A 325 -10.08 -4.35 -2.58
N ALA A 326 -9.39 -4.71 -1.50
CA ALA A 326 -9.83 -5.73 -0.54
C ALA A 326 -10.82 -5.19 0.49
N MET A 327 -10.76 -3.89 0.82
CA MET A 327 -11.69 -3.25 1.75
C MET A 327 -13.01 -2.90 1.08
N ALA A 328 -13.03 -2.60 -0.22
CA ALA A 328 -14.25 -2.23 -0.97
C ALA A 328 -14.56 -3.17 -2.15
N PRO A 329 -14.84 -4.47 -1.91
CA PRO A 329 -15.21 -5.41 -2.97
C PRO A 329 -16.45 -4.93 -3.75
N VAL A 330 -17.46 -4.41 -3.04
CA VAL A 330 -18.71 -3.90 -3.65
C VAL A 330 -18.49 -2.72 -4.59
N LEU A 331 -17.45 -1.91 -4.39
CA LEU A 331 -17.17 -0.74 -5.23
C LEU A 331 -16.46 -1.13 -6.56
N LEU A 332 -15.79 -2.28 -6.59
CA LEU A 332 -15.00 -2.74 -7.74
C LEU A 332 -15.59 -3.96 -8.46
N ASP A 333 -16.54 -4.68 -7.86
CA ASP A 333 -17.23 -5.84 -8.47
C ASP A 333 -18.26 -5.44 -9.54
N SER A 334 -18.66 -4.16 -9.58
CA SER A 334 -19.35 -3.59 -10.73
C SER A 334 -18.34 -3.36 -11.85
N LYS A 335 -18.38 -4.17 -12.91
CA LYS A 335 -17.46 -4.09 -14.07
C LYS A 335 -17.26 -2.68 -14.63
N THR A 336 -18.24 -1.78 -14.49
CA THR A 336 -18.19 -0.41 -15.00
C THR A 336 -17.76 0.62 -13.95
N LEU A 337 -18.29 0.54 -12.72
CA LEU A 337 -17.89 1.46 -11.63
C LEU A 337 -16.48 1.17 -11.13
N GLY A 338 -16.05 -0.09 -11.19
CA GLY A 338 -14.71 -0.51 -10.78
C GLY A 338 -13.62 0.01 -11.70
N LEU A 339 -13.86 0.00 -13.02
CA LEU A 339 -12.95 0.60 -14.00
C LEU A 339 -12.85 2.11 -13.82
N GLN A 340 -13.99 2.81 -13.76
CA GLN A 340 -14.01 4.26 -13.60
C GLN A 340 -13.35 4.72 -12.29
N THR A 341 -13.58 4.01 -11.18
CA THR A 341 -12.93 4.33 -9.90
C THR A 341 -11.43 4.06 -9.94
N LEU A 342 -11.00 3.00 -10.62
CA LEU A 342 -9.58 2.69 -10.83
C LEU A 342 -8.89 3.75 -11.69
N GLU A 343 -9.55 4.22 -12.75
CA GLU A 343 -9.06 5.32 -13.61
C GLU A 343 -8.82 6.60 -12.81
N HIS A 344 -9.80 7.00 -11.99
CA HIS A 344 -9.66 8.16 -11.12
C HIS A 344 -8.55 7.95 -10.07
N ALA A 345 -8.44 6.76 -9.49
CA ALA A 345 -7.38 6.44 -8.54
C ALA A 345 -5.98 6.52 -9.18
N MET A 346 -5.81 6.04 -10.42
CA MET A 346 -4.57 6.16 -11.17
C MET A 346 -4.20 7.62 -11.44
N ARG A 347 -5.17 8.45 -11.86
CA ARG A 347 -4.97 9.89 -12.05
C ARG A 347 -4.52 10.56 -10.77
N VAL A 348 -5.19 10.29 -9.64
CA VAL A 348 -4.82 10.81 -8.33
C VAL A 348 -3.41 10.37 -7.91
N CYS A 349 -3.06 9.09 -8.08
CA CYS A 349 -1.72 8.60 -7.73
C CYS A 349 -0.61 9.29 -8.53
N ARG A 350 -0.86 9.66 -9.80
CA ARG A 350 0.07 10.42 -10.64
C ARG A 350 0.19 11.89 -10.24
N THR A 351 -0.68 12.39 -9.38
CA THR A 351 -0.53 13.74 -8.79
C THR A 351 0.42 13.74 -7.60
N TRP A 352 0.67 12.58 -6.96
CA TRP A 352 1.53 12.48 -5.79
C TRP A 352 3.01 12.45 -6.17
N ASP A 353 3.62 13.62 -6.31
CA ASP A 353 5.01 13.79 -6.76
C ASP A 353 6.03 13.00 -5.90
N SER A 354 5.74 12.79 -4.62
CA SER A 354 6.59 11.98 -3.74
C SER A 354 6.78 10.54 -4.22
N VAL A 355 5.82 9.97 -4.96
CA VAL A 355 5.91 8.64 -5.55
C VAL A 355 7.08 8.59 -6.54
N VAL A 356 7.34 9.69 -7.24
CA VAL A 356 8.44 9.77 -8.22
C VAL A 356 9.81 9.72 -7.52
N SER A 357 9.92 10.16 -6.27
CA SER A 357 11.15 10.00 -5.47
C SER A 357 11.56 8.53 -5.24
N LEU A 358 10.61 7.61 -5.40
CA LEU A 358 10.80 6.17 -5.22
C LEU A 358 11.05 5.42 -6.54
N LEU A 359 11.17 6.10 -7.68
CA LEU A 359 11.60 5.45 -8.92
C LEU A 359 13.06 4.96 -8.81
N PRO A 360 13.40 3.88 -9.52
CA PRO A 360 14.78 3.39 -9.64
C PRO A 360 15.75 4.51 -10.01
N LYS A 361 16.83 4.63 -9.23
CA LYS A 361 17.94 5.57 -9.44
C LYS A 361 19.18 4.83 -9.90
N GLY A 362 19.94 5.48 -10.76
CA GLY A 362 21.20 4.98 -11.27
C GLY A 362 21.12 4.15 -12.55
N GLY A 363 19.94 4.08 -13.17
CA GLY A 363 19.75 3.42 -14.46
C GLY A 363 20.24 1.97 -14.47
N ASP A 364 20.68 1.53 -15.65
CA ASP A 364 21.04 0.13 -15.89
C ASP A 364 22.32 -0.29 -15.16
N ALA A 365 23.17 0.67 -14.76
CA ALA A 365 24.37 0.39 -13.97
C ALA A 365 24.05 -0.20 -12.59
N ILE A 366 22.92 0.19 -12.00
CA ILE A 366 22.46 -0.30 -10.70
C ILE A 366 21.43 -1.41 -10.83
N TRP A 367 20.49 -1.28 -11.77
CA TRP A 367 19.31 -2.16 -11.86
C TRP A 367 19.40 -3.23 -12.94
N GLY A 368 20.49 -3.23 -13.70
CA GLY A 368 20.69 -4.12 -14.83
C GLY A 368 19.98 -3.67 -16.09
N ASN A 369 20.15 -4.47 -17.14
CA ASN A 369 19.68 -4.14 -18.49
C ASN A 369 18.68 -5.20 -18.99
N LEU A 370 18.40 -5.23 -20.29
CA LEU A 370 17.44 -6.19 -20.86
C LEU A 370 17.85 -7.65 -20.71
N ASP A 371 19.13 -7.94 -20.51
CA ASP A 371 19.69 -9.29 -20.54
C ASP A 371 20.38 -9.71 -19.24
N TRP A 372 20.61 -8.78 -18.32
CA TRP A 372 21.34 -9.02 -17.07
C TRP A 372 20.65 -8.32 -15.90
N SER A 373 20.66 -8.94 -14.72
CA SER A 373 20.21 -8.32 -13.46
C SER A 373 21.28 -8.41 -12.37
N PRO A 374 21.30 -7.47 -11.40
CA PRO A 374 22.24 -7.49 -10.28
C PRO A 374 22.16 -8.73 -9.39
N GLU A 375 21.04 -9.46 -9.44
CA GLU A 375 20.79 -10.67 -8.66
C GLU A 375 21.35 -11.93 -9.35
N GLU A 376 21.97 -11.79 -10.53
CA GLU A 376 22.61 -12.90 -11.22
C GLU A 376 23.77 -13.48 -10.38
N GLY A 377 23.74 -14.79 -10.14
CA GLY A 377 24.65 -15.47 -9.21
C GLY A 377 24.18 -15.54 -7.75
N HIS A 378 23.17 -14.78 -7.33
CA HIS A 378 22.57 -14.92 -5.99
C HIS A 378 21.59 -16.10 -5.97
N ILE A 379 21.98 -17.17 -5.28
CA ILE A 379 21.09 -18.29 -4.96
C ILE A 379 20.30 -17.90 -3.72
N CYS A 380 19.02 -17.55 -3.89
CA CYS A 380 18.09 -17.43 -2.78
C CYS A 380 17.90 -18.82 -2.16
N ASP A 381 18.59 -19.11 -1.05
CA ASP A 381 18.29 -20.24 -0.17
C ASP A 381 16.83 -20.08 0.30
N SER A 382 15.90 -20.66 -0.46
CA SER A 382 14.51 -20.55 -0.12
C SER A 382 14.32 -21.31 1.20
N PHE A 383 13.89 -20.58 2.25
CA PHE A 383 13.65 -21.10 3.61
C PHE A 383 12.66 -22.29 3.69
N LYS A 384 12.13 -22.77 2.56
CA LYS A 384 11.26 -23.93 2.46
C LYS A 384 11.99 -25.27 2.57
N GLU A 385 13.31 -25.35 2.40
CA GLU A 385 14.02 -26.65 2.45
C GLU A 385 14.35 -27.15 3.87
N ARG A 386 14.47 -26.28 4.88
CA ARG A 386 14.91 -26.72 6.22
C ARG A 386 13.84 -27.32 7.14
N ARG A 387 12.57 -27.35 6.74
CA ARG A 387 11.51 -27.99 7.56
C ARG A 387 11.25 -29.46 7.25
N THR A 388 11.86 -30.01 6.21
CA THR A 388 11.60 -31.40 5.77
C THR A 388 12.71 -32.38 6.19
N GLN A 389 13.76 -31.93 6.89
CA GLN A 389 14.90 -32.77 7.29
C GLN A 389 15.13 -32.88 8.81
N SER A 390 14.16 -32.53 9.66
CA SER A 390 14.27 -32.75 11.12
C SER A 390 13.18 -33.68 11.68
N SER A 391 12.80 -34.72 10.94
CA SER A 391 12.03 -35.83 11.51
C SER A 391 12.06 -37.05 10.58
N SER A 392 13.08 -37.91 10.73
CA SER A 392 12.90 -39.37 10.81
C SER A 392 14.26 -40.05 10.79
N VAL A 393 14.63 -40.55 11.96
CA VAL A 393 15.55 -41.67 12.12
C VAL A 393 14.87 -42.92 11.57
N ASP A 394 15.65 -43.70 10.82
CA ASP A 394 15.50 -45.11 10.43
C ASP A 394 14.22 -45.59 9.74
N LYS A 395 14.38 -46.02 8.47
CA LYS A 395 14.02 -47.38 8.03
C LYS A 395 14.61 -47.69 6.64
N LYS A 396 15.34 -48.80 6.57
CA LYS A 396 15.73 -49.50 5.34
C LYS A 396 14.48 -49.89 4.54
N GLY A 397 14.49 -49.60 3.24
CA GLY A 397 13.53 -50.12 2.28
C GLY A 397 13.91 -49.70 0.87
N ASN A 398 14.46 -50.63 0.09
CA ASN A 398 14.67 -50.46 -1.35
C ASN A 398 13.31 -50.36 -2.03
N TYR A 399 12.95 -49.17 -2.50
CA TYR A 399 11.97 -48.99 -3.56
C TYR A 399 12.47 -47.88 -4.48
N THR A 400 12.78 -48.27 -5.71
CA THR A 400 12.91 -47.40 -6.87
C THR A 400 11.58 -46.69 -7.06
N ASP A 401 11.54 -45.39 -6.79
CA ASP A 401 10.46 -44.55 -7.29
C ASP A 401 11.01 -43.17 -7.65
N ASP A 402 10.73 -42.81 -8.89
CA ASP A 402 11.18 -41.65 -9.64
C ASP A 402 10.58 -40.39 -9.00
N ARG A 403 11.23 -39.90 -7.94
CA ARG A 403 10.74 -38.75 -7.19
C ARG A 403 11.10 -37.49 -7.97
N GLY A 404 10.17 -37.08 -8.83
CA GLY A 404 10.22 -35.88 -9.64
C GLY A 404 10.78 -34.68 -8.88
N VAL A 405 12.02 -34.34 -9.23
CA VAL A 405 12.61 -33.05 -8.92
C VAL A 405 11.70 -32.02 -9.59
N ILE A 406 10.99 -31.21 -8.79
CA ILE A 406 10.35 -30.02 -9.32
C ILE A 406 11.51 -29.10 -9.74
N HIS A 407 11.92 -29.21 -11.00
CA HIS A 407 12.75 -28.20 -11.63
C HIS A 407 11.93 -26.92 -11.63
N LEU A 408 12.16 -26.06 -10.64
CA LEU A 408 11.79 -24.66 -10.76
C LEU A 408 12.59 -24.16 -11.97
N LYS A 409 11.89 -23.98 -13.10
CA LYS A 409 12.45 -23.39 -14.32
C LYS A 409 13.21 -22.13 -13.88
N GLU A 410 14.51 -22.12 -14.11
CA GLU A 410 15.40 -21.04 -13.67
C GLU A 410 14.77 -19.71 -14.07
N ALA A 411 14.40 -18.88 -13.09
CA ALA A 411 13.73 -17.62 -13.38
C ALA A 411 14.69 -16.78 -14.23
N SER A 412 14.25 -16.38 -15.43
CA SER A 412 15.05 -15.55 -16.33
C SER A 412 15.50 -14.28 -15.59
N LYS A 413 16.81 -14.08 -15.44
CA LYS A 413 17.39 -13.05 -14.55
C LYS A 413 17.64 -11.73 -15.28
N TYR A 414 16.60 -11.12 -15.84
CA TYR A 414 16.72 -9.84 -16.55
C TYR A 414 16.57 -8.63 -15.62
N GLY A 415 17.29 -7.54 -15.89
CA GLY A 415 17.15 -6.23 -15.22
C GLY A 415 15.97 -5.40 -15.73
N ARG A 416 14.94 -6.08 -16.27
CA ARG A 416 13.73 -5.43 -16.81
C ARG A 416 12.84 -5.01 -15.65
N ILE A 417 12.57 -3.70 -15.55
CA ILE A 417 11.64 -3.13 -14.56
C ILE A 417 10.19 -3.41 -14.96
N ILE A 418 9.90 -3.37 -16.26
CA ILE A 418 8.58 -3.66 -16.82
C ILE A 418 8.74 -4.56 -18.03
N SER A 419 7.82 -5.50 -18.20
CA SER A 419 7.62 -6.22 -19.46
C SER A 419 6.13 -6.32 -19.77
N PHE A 420 5.73 -5.91 -20.96
CA PHE A 420 4.36 -5.97 -21.44
C PHE A 420 4.08 -7.33 -22.07
N GLY A 421 3.48 -8.21 -21.28
CA GLY A 421 3.11 -9.57 -21.65
C GLY A 421 4.08 -10.63 -21.10
N LYS A 422 3.52 -11.81 -20.81
CA LYS A 422 4.28 -12.93 -20.20
C LYS A 422 5.44 -13.38 -21.08
N GLU A 423 5.22 -13.50 -22.38
CA GLU A 423 6.26 -13.90 -23.33
C GLU A 423 7.44 -12.92 -23.33
N ALA A 424 7.15 -11.61 -23.37
CA ALA A 424 8.16 -10.56 -23.31
C ALA A 424 8.94 -10.54 -21.99
N SER A 425 8.39 -11.09 -20.90
CA SER A 425 9.11 -11.22 -19.63
C SER A 425 10.08 -12.40 -19.59
N GLU A 426 9.88 -13.42 -20.44
CA GLU A 426 10.64 -14.68 -20.39
C GLU A 426 11.71 -14.76 -21.49
N VAL A 427 11.48 -14.17 -22.67
CA VAL A 427 12.38 -14.28 -23.84
C VAL A 427 13.61 -13.37 -23.77
N PRO A 428 14.77 -13.77 -24.34
CA PRO A 428 15.96 -12.92 -24.45
C PRO A 428 15.72 -11.65 -25.29
N SER A 429 16.53 -10.61 -25.10
CA SER A 429 16.33 -9.32 -25.81
C SER A 429 16.37 -9.45 -27.34
N SER A 430 17.20 -10.35 -27.87
CA SER A 430 17.33 -10.65 -29.30
C SER A 430 16.01 -11.08 -29.95
N HIS A 431 15.10 -11.70 -29.19
CA HIS A 431 13.81 -12.18 -29.67
C HIS A 431 12.67 -11.19 -29.39
N LEU A 432 12.89 -10.11 -28.63
CA LEU A 432 11.86 -9.10 -28.35
C LEU A 432 11.45 -8.33 -29.61
N SER A 433 12.41 -7.98 -30.47
CA SER A 433 12.15 -7.30 -31.75
C SER A 433 11.28 -8.15 -32.68
N THR A 434 11.54 -9.47 -32.73
CA THR A 434 10.74 -10.42 -33.52
C THR A 434 9.31 -10.56 -32.97
N LEU A 435 9.15 -10.44 -31.65
CA LEU A 435 7.84 -10.42 -31.00
C LEU A 435 7.07 -9.12 -31.29
N ALA A 436 7.78 -7.98 -31.35
CA ALA A 436 7.21 -6.69 -31.75
C ALA A 436 6.72 -6.73 -33.20
N SER A 437 7.48 -7.36 -34.11
CA SER A 437 7.09 -7.53 -35.52
C SER A 437 5.87 -8.44 -35.70
N LYS A 438 5.67 -9.47 -34.84
CA LYS A 438 4.48 -10.35 -34.88
C LYS A 438 3.20 -9.69 -34.37
N VAL A 439 3.32 -8.62 -33.58
CA VAL A 439 2.19 -7.77 -33.17
C VAL A 439 1.90 -6.70 -34.23
N GLY A 440 2.76 -6.57 -35.24
CA GLY A 440 2.49 -5.83 -36.46
C GLY A 440 1.43 -6.52 -37.32
N LEU A 441 0.26 -5.88 -37.39
CA LEU A 441 -0.69 -5.95 -38.51
C LEU A 441 -1.45 -7.27 -38.73
N HIS A 442 -2.03 -7.86 -37.68
CA HIS A 442 -3.29 -8.58 -37.83
C HIS A 442 -4.25 -8.17 -36.71
N ASN A 443 -5.37 -7.59 -37.12
CA ASN A 443 -6.46 -7.03 -36.32
C ASN A 443 -6.27 -5.61 -35.75
N THR A 444 -6.30 -4.61 -36.65
CA THR A 444 -7.24 -3.48 -36.49
C THR A 444 -8.70 -3.96 -36.67
N ALA A 445 -9.06 -5.07 -36.02
CA ALA A 445 -10.45 -5.47 -35.88
C ALA A 445 -10.97 -4.64 -34.70
N ASN A 446 -11.73 -3.58 -35.00
CA ASN A 446 -12.62 -2.86 -34.09
C ASN A 446 -12.27 -3.06 -32.60
N ILE A 447 -11.20 -2.42 -32.14
CA ILE A 447 -10.94 -2.32 -30.71
C ILE A 447 -11.97 -1.30 -30.18
N SER A 448 -13.19 -1.77 -29.95
CA SER A 448 -14.14 -1.13 -29.02
C SER A 448 -13.83 -1.50 -27.57
N CYS A 449 -12.63 -2.05 -27.30
CA CYS A 449 -12.10 -2.12 -25.96
C CYS A 449 -11.64 -0.71 -25.57
N GLY A 450 -12.16 -0.20 -24.46
CA GLY A 450 -12.04 1.20 -24.03
C GLY A 450 -10.65 1.79 -24.23
N LYS A 451 -10.63 3.05 -24.67
CA LYS A 451 -9.46 3.87 -25.00
C LYS A 451 -8.28 3.63 -24.01
N VAL A 452 -7.06 3.55 -24.52
CA VAL A 452 -5.85 3.47 -23.68
C VAL A 452 -5.63 4.85 -23.06
N TRP A 453 -5.85 4.97 -21.75
CA TRP A 453 -5.98 6.27 -21.10
C TRP A 453 -4.75 6.65 -20.26
N THR A 454 -4.11 7.75 -20.65
CA THR A 454 -3.06 8.45 -19.90
C THR A 454 -3.64 9.57 -19.04
N GLU A 455 -2.78 10.36 -18.38
CA GLU A 455 -3.15 11.51 -17.53
C GLU A 455 -4.21 12.43 -18.18
N TYR A 456 -4.32 12.47 -19.52
CA TYR A 456 -5.22 13.35 -20.26
C TYR A 456 -5.94 12.70 -21.43
N ASP A 457 -6.37 11.44 -21.30
CA ASP A 457 -7.36 10.89 -22.22
C ASP A 457 -7.03 11.08 -23.72
N GLU A 458 -5.85 10.64 -24.15
CA GLU A 458 -5.51 10.15 -25.52
C GLU A 458 -3.99 10.14 -25.66
N MET A 459 -3.34 9.00 -25.38
CA MET A 459 -2.09 8.74 -26.09
C MET A 459 -2.42 8.66 -27.56
N SER A 460 -1.63 9.35 -28.39
CA SER A 460 -1.73 9.16 -29.83
C SER A 460 -1.54 7.67 -30.15
N PRO A 461 -2.25 7.11 -31.14
CA PRO A 461 -2.07 5.72 -31.55
C PRO A 461 -0.59 5.38 -31.82
N GLU A 462 0.19 6.34 -32.32
CA GLU A 462 1.63 6.17 -32.54
C GLU A 462 2.40 6.04 -31.23
N SER A 463 2.02 6.79 -30.18
CA SER A 463 2.63 6.71 -28.86
C SER A 463 2.34 5.35 -28.20
N ILE A 464 1.13 4.83 -28.38
CA ILE A 464 0.77 3.48 -27.92
C ILE A 464 1.59 2.44 -28.68
N SER A 465 1.72 2.57 -30.01
CA SER A 465 2.54 1.68 -30.84
C SER A 465 3.98 1.66 -30.34
N LYS A 466 4.59 2.82 -30.11
CA LYS A 466 5.96 2.93 -29.57
C LYS A 466 6.11 2.25 -28.22
N VAL A 467 5.10 2.33 -27.35
CA VAL A 467 5.16 1.67 -26.03
C VAL A 467 5.07 0.16 -26.16
N VAL A 468 4.15 -0.31 -27.00
CA VAL A 468 3.91 -1.73 -27.22
C VAL A 468 5.04 -2.39 -28.02
N GLU A 469 5.66 -1.69 -28.96
CA GLU A 469 6.78 -2.17 -29.78
C GLU A 469 8.03 -2.44 -28.94
N LYS A 470 8.34 -1.57 -27.97
CA LYS A 470 9.53 -1.74 -27.13
C LYS A 470 9.42 -2.94 -26.18
N LYS A 471 8.21 -3.35 -25.80
CA LYS A 471 7.83 -4.53 -24.98
C LYS A 471 8.43 -4.63 -23.58
N ALA A 472 9.67 -4.20 -23.34
CA ALA A 472 10.36 -4.25 -22.07
C ALA A 472 11.11 -2.95 -21.79
N TYR A 473 11.13 -2.54 -20.51
CA TYR A 473 11.73 -1.30 -20.05
C TYR A 473 12.67 -1.57 -18.90
N THR A 474 13.84 -0.93 -18.95
CA THR A 474 14.89 -0.94 -17.93
C THR A 474 14.80 0.33 -17.07
N ALA A 475 15.65 0.46 -16.05
CA ALA A 475 15.68 1.67 -15.23
C ALA A 475 16.06 2.93 -16.04
N THR A 476 16.96 2.82 -17.02
CA THR A 476 17.33 3.96 -17.89
C THR A 476 16.16 4.41 -18.77
N THR A 477 15.44 3.46 -19.36
CA THR A 477 14.40 3.74 -20.36
C THR A 477 13.02 4.01 -19.76
N LEU A 478 12.89 3.85 -18.44
CA LEU A 478 11.67 4.06 -17.68
C LEU A 478 11.22 5.53 -17.69
N ALA A 479 12.17 6.47 -17.57
CA ALA A 479 11.84 7.90 -17.58
C ALA A 479 11.15 8.31 -18.89
N ASP A 480 11.62 7.80 -20.04
CA ASP A 480 11.02 8.06 -21.34
C ASP A 480 9.60 7.48 -21.45
N LEU A 481 9.38 6.28 -20.91
CA LEU A 481 8.04 5.70 -20.83
C LEU A 481 7.11 6.59 -20.02
N LEU A 482 7.56 7.06 -18.86
CA LEU A 482 6.74 7.90 -17.99
C LEU A 482 6.49 9.29 -18.59
N ARG A 483 7.44 9.87 -19.34
CA ARG A 483 7.23 11.12 -20.09
C ARG A 483 6.15 10.96 -21.17
N LEU A 484 6.04 9.77 -21.78
CA LEU A 484 4.98 9.47 -22.74
C LEU A 484 3.62 9.22 -22.04
N VAL A 485 3.62 8.53 -20.90
CA VAL A 485 2.38 8.09 -20.21
C VAL A 485 1.79 9.17 -19.29
N ALA A 486 2.64 9.99 -18.68
CA ALA A 486 2.26 10.99 -17.68
C ALA A 486 3.19 12.22 -17.76
N PRO A 487 3.11 13.00 -18.86
CA PRO A 487 4.05 14.09 -19.13
C PRO A 487 4.01 15.19 -18.08
N LYS A 488 2.84 15.58 -17.55
CA LYS A 488 2.78 16.65 -16.55
C LYS A 488 3.33 16.19 -15.21
N MET A 489 3.03 14.95 -14.81
CA MET A 489 3.68 14.34 -13.64
C MET A 489 5.21 14.39 -13.75
N MET A 490 5.76 13.96 -14.89
CA MET A 490 7.21 13.98 -15.09
C MET A 490 7.77 15.40 -15.10
N GLN A 491 7.10 16.35 -15.77
CA GLN A 491 7.51 17.76 -15.80
C GLN A 491 7.61 18.36 -14.38
N ARG A 492 6.60 18.12 -13.52
CA ARG A 492 6.65 18.54 -12.11
C ARG A 492 7.76 17.84 -11.35
N ALA A 493 7.82 16.51 -11.46
CA ALA A 493 8.72 15.72 -10.65
C ALA A 493 10.19 15.95 -11.00
N GLU A 494 10.54 16.16 -12.27
CA GLU A 494 11.91 16.43 -12.72
C GLU A 494 12.45 17.80 -12.25
N ALA A 495 11.56 18.72 -11.84
CA ALA A 495 11.96 19.95 -11.15
C ALA A 495 12.46 19.70 -9.72
N HIS A 496 12.01 18.60 -9.09
CA HIS A 496 12.24 18.32 -7.67
C HIS A 496 13.09 17.08 -7.40
N PHE A 497 13.21 16.17 -8.36
CA PHE A 497 13.85 14.87 -8.18
C PHE A 497 14.80 14.55 -9.33
N SER A 498 15.78 13.73 -9.02
CA SER A 498 16.75 13.19 -9.94
C SER A 498 16.91 11.69 -9.71
N HIS A 499 17.25 10.98 -10.77
CA HIS A 499 17.36 9.51 -10.80
C HIS A 499 18.65 9.05 -11.47
N GLY A 500 19.58 9.96 -11.71
CA GLY A 500 20.83 9.71 -12.39
C GLY A 500 21.92 9.15 -11.48
N ILE A 501 23.14 9.17 -12.02
CA ILE A 501 24.41 8.94 -11.31
C ILE A 501 25.30 10.13 -11.62
N ALA A 502 25.98 10.67 -10.61
CA ALA A 502 26.96 11.71 -10.84
C ALA A 502 28.24 11.14 -11.46
N GLU A 503 28.67 11.70 -12.59
CA GLU A 503 30.02 11.47 -13.12
C GLU A 503 31.08 12.18 -12.28
N ASN A 504 30.75 13.38 -11.78
CA ASN A 504 31.60 14.18 -10.91
C ASN A 504 30.75 14.88 -9.83
N LEU A 505 30.84 14.40 -8.58
CA LEU A 505 30.08 14.96 -7.45
C LEU A 505 30.46 16.41 -7.09
N ASP A 506 31.59 16.92 -7.59
CA ASP A 506 32.01 18.30 -7.36
C ASP A 506 31.37 19.30 -8.35
N ASP A 507 30.56 18.83 -9.32
CA ASP A 507 29.82 19.71 -10.23
C ASP A 507 28.82 20.59 -9.44
N PRO A 508 28.90 21.93 -9.57
CA PRO A 508 28.03 22.86 -8.84
C PRO A 508 26.53 22.62 -9.02
N LYS A 509 26.09 21.92 -10.09
CA LYS A 509 24.67 21.59 -10.28
C LYS A 509 24.11 20.77 -9.11
N TYR A 510 24.92 19.91 -8.49
CA TYR A 510 24.52 19.06 -7.36
C TYR A 510 24.24 19.85 -6.07
N ASN A 511 24.55 21.14 -6.04
CA ASN A 511 24.12 22.05 -4.98
C ASN A 511 22.63 22.41 -5.07
N HIS A 512 21.92 22.05 -6.14
CA HIS A 512 20.49 22.29 -6.27
C HIS A 512 19.65 21.22 -5.54
N TYR A 513 18.55 21.62 -4.89
CA TYR A 513 17.73 20.74 -4.05
C TYR A 513 17.16 19.50 -4.76
N LYS A 514 17.05 19.54 -6.09
CA LYS A 514 16.57 18.41 -6.91
C LYS A 514 17.46 17.17 -6.80
N TYR A 515 18.73 17.35 -6.44
CA TYR A 515 19.70 16.27 -6.33
C TYR A 515 19.81 15.70 -4.92
N TRP A 516 19.46 16.47 -3.88
CA TRP A 516 19.69 16.12 -2.46
C TRP A 516 18.94 14.88 -1.96
N SER A 517 17.96 14.40 -2.72
CA SER A 517 17.23 13.16 -2.42
C SER A 517 17.82 11.93 -3.13
N ASN A 518 18.77 12.12 -4.04
CA ASN A 518 19.47 11.05 -4.73
C ASN A 518 20.86 10.85 -4.11
N PRO A 519 21.11 9.74 -3.39
CA PRO A 519 22.42 9.48 -2.80
C PRO A 519 23.53 9.22 -3.83
N LEU A 520 23.19 8.97 -5.11
CA LEU A 520 24.16 8.83 -6.20
C LEU A 520 24.59 10.17 -6.80
N GLU A 521 23.95 11.26 -6.39
CA GLU A 521 24.15 12.62 -6.91
C GLU A 521 24.29 13.66 -5.77
N THR A 522 24.53 13.18 -4.55
CA THR A 522 24.65 14.00 -3.35
C THR A 522 25.92 13.63 -2.61
N LYS A 523 26.73 14.64 -2.31
CA LYS A 523 28.02 14.50 -1.60
C LYS A 523 27.86 14.23 -0.10
#